data_AF-A0A2S4YA92-F1
#
_entry.id   AF-A0A2S4YA92-F1
#
_cell.length_a   1.000
_cell.length_b   1.000
_cell.length_c   1.000
_cell.angle_alpha   90.00
_cell.angle_beta   90.00
_cell.angle_gamma   90.00
#
_symmetry.space_group_name_H-M   'P 1'
#
loop_
_entity.id
_entity.type
_entity.pdbx_description
1 polymer ?
#
loop_
_entity_poly.entity_id
_entity_poly.type
_entity_poly.pdbx_seq_one_letter_code
_entity_poly.pdbx_strand_id
1 'polypeptide(L)'
;MTNPPIPVPSAGFRFGAAGAAHRIKGAHDEDARGPSFRDTFSHSPGRTVAGATGDTAADHHHRHGEDIALVIGTPPDFAGLNHYRPSLVTAAPHRAPDAEQGTAVDIGVAEVDPYGTRHTTMGRPVVPSGLTELLLHLHARCPQPPSVRITEDDAADAGTVAADDTLTRTPKDSYRWYRDLMSAHRAVRKDAR
;
A
#
# COMPACT_ATOMS: atom_id res chain seq x y z
N MET A 1 4.72 -31.33 -13.60
CA MET A 1 3.25 -31.15 -13.52
C MET A 1 2.90 -29.94 -14.35
N THR A 2 2.07 -30.07 -15.37
CA THR A 2 1.54 -28.93 -16.12
C THR A 2 0.43 -28.27 -15.30
N ASN A 3 0.56 -26.98 -15.02
CA ASN A 3 -0.52 -26.25 -14.35
C ASN A 3 -1.77 -26.26 -15.24
N PRO A 4 -2.97 -26.44 -14.65
CA PRO A 4 -4.21 -26.31 -15.41
C PRO A 4 -4.31 -24.90 -16.01
N PRO A 5 -4.95 -24.74 -17.18
CA PRO A 5 -5.13 -23.45 -17.81
C PRO A 5 -5.92 -22.52 -16.88
N ILE A 6 -5.49 -21.26 -16.79
CA ILE A 6 -6.21 -20.22 -16.05
C ILE A 6 -7.58 -20.03 -16.72
N PRO A 7 -8.71 -20.15 -16.00
CA PRO A 7 -10.03 -19.91 -16.58
C PRO A 7 -10.13 -18.51 -17.18
N VAL A 8 -10.72 -18.41 -18.37
CA VAL A 8 -11.02 -17.11 -18.98
C VAL A 8 -12.12 -16.43 -18.17
N PRO A 9 -11.88 -15.24 -17.60
CA PRO A 9 -12.91 -14.56 -16.83
C PRO A 9 -14.07 -14.07 -17.71
N SER A 10 -15.26 -13.94 -17.12
CA SER A 10 -16.42 -13.36 -17.80
C SER A 10 -16.16 -11.91 -18.25
N ALA A 11 -16.91 -11.43 -19.24
CA ALA A 11 -16.73 -10.08 -19.82
C ALA A 11 -16.84 -8.90 -18.82
N GLY A 12 -17.42 -9.11 -17.64
CA GLY A 12 -17.51 -8.09 -16.58
C GLY A 12 -16.38 -8.16 -15.53
N PHE A 13 -15.50 -9.15 -15.62
CA PHE A 13 -14.43 -9.36 -14.65
C PHE A 13 -13.36 -8.28 -14.81
N ARG A 14 -12.90 -7.72 -13.68
CA ARG A 14 -11.84 -6.71 -13.66
C ARG A 14 -10.64 -7.24 -12.91
N PHE A 15 -9.46 -7.15 -13.52
CA PHE A 15 -8.19 -7.49 -12.87
C PHE A 15 -7.67 -6.30 -12.08
N GLY A 16 -7.17 -6.56 -10.86
CA GLY A 16 -6.34 -5.65 -10.10
C GLY A 16 -5.14 -6.41 -9.56
N ALA A 17 -3.97 -5.79 -9.56
CA ALA A 17 -2.75 -6.36 -9.02
C ALA A 17 -2.20 -5.44 -7.92
N ALA A 18 -1.84 -6.03 -6.79
CA ALA A 18 -1.11 -5.37 -5.71
C ALA A 18 0.03 -6.30 -5.28
N GLY A 19 1.23 -5.74 -5.11
CA GLY A 19 2.43 -6.52 -4.80
C GLY A 19 3.36 -5.73 -3.89
N ALA A 20 4.02 -6.43 -2.97
CA ALA A 20 5.05 -5.85 -2.13
C ALA A 20 6.32 -5.61 -2.98
N ALA A 21 6.99 -4.48 -2.77
CA ALA A 21 8.17 -4.08 -3.55
C ALA A 21 9.25 -5.18 -3.67
N HIS A 22 9.49 -5.95 -2.59
CA HIS A 22 10.48 -7.04 -2.59
C HIS A 22 10.16 -8.17 -3.58
N ARG A 23 8.87 -8.40 -3.92
CA ARG A 23 8.46 -9.41 -4.91
C ARG A 23 8.42 -8.86 -6.35
N ILE A 24 8.66 -7.57 -6.53
CA ILE A 24 8.61 -6.89 -7.83
C ILE A 24 10.03 -6.49 -8.27
N LYS A 25 10.81 -5.90 -7.36
CA LYS A 25 12.05 -5.19 -7.68
C LYS A 25 13.12 -6.08 -8.33
N GLY A 26 13.50 -7.19 -7.70
CA GLY A 26 14.72 -7.93 -8.06
C GLY A 26 16.01 -7.17 -7.72
N ALA A 27 17.13 -7.58 -8.32
CA ALA A 27 18.45 -6.96 -8.24
C ALA A 27 18.92 -6.74 -6.78
N HIS A 28 19.06 -7.86 -6.06
CA HIS A 28 19.18 -7.76 -4.60
C HIS A 28 20.51 -7.18 -4.09
N ASP A 29 21.57 -7.26 -4.88
CA ASP A 29 22.96 -6.92 -4.55
C ASP A 29 23.60 -5.97 -5.59
N GLU A 30 22.77 -5.31 -6.39
CA GLU A 30 23.19 -4.39 -7.45
C GLU A 30 23.07 -2.92 -7.01
N ASP A 31 23.73 -2.01 -7.74
CA ASP A 31 23.63 -0.55 -7.58
C ASP A 31 23.80 -0.04 -6.14
N ALA A 32 24.76 -0.64 -5.40
CA ALA A 32 25.04 -0.32 -4.01
C ALA A 32 23.83 -0.50 -3.06
N ARG A 33 22.85 -1.32 -3.45
CA ARG A 33 21.75 -1.69 -2.56
C ARG A 33 22.27 -2.49 -1.37
N GLY A 34 22.10 -1.93 -0.17
CA GLY A 34 22.33 -2.68 1.07
C GLY A 34 21.26 -3.77 1.31
N PRO A 35 21.61 -4.86 2.03
CA PRO A 35 20.66 -5.91 2.38
C PRO A 35 19.53 -5.36 3.25
N SER A 36 18.30 -5.76 2.94
CA SER A 36 17.11 -5.44 3.72
C SER A 36 16.71 -6.62 4.61
N PHE A 37 15.88 -6.34 5.61
CA PHE A 37 15.26 -7.38 6.45
C PHE A 37 14.58 -8.48 5.62
N ARG A 38 13.97 -8.12 4.48
CA ARG A 38 13.30 -9.09 3.60
C ARG A 38 14.29 -10.04 2.95
N ASP A 39 15.48 -9.56 2.56
CA ASP A 39 16.53 -10.40 2.00
C ASP A 39 17.05 -11.37 3.07
N THR A 40 17.33 -10.88 4.29
CA THR A 40 17.75 -11.75 5.41
C THR A 40 16.70 -12.80 5.73
N PHE A 41 15.42 -12.41 5.76
CA PHE A 41 14.31 -13.32 6.02
C PHE A 41 14.18 -14.39 4.93
N SER A 42 14.25 -14.02 3.65
CA SER A 42 14.06 -14.96 2.54
C SER A 42 15.22 -15.94 2.38
N HIS A 43 16.44 -15.54 2.73
CA HIS A 43 17.63 -16.39 2.72
C HIS A 43 17.74 -17.31 3.95
N SER A 44 16.88 -17.14 4.95
CA SER A 44 16.88 -17.99 6.13
C SER A 44 16.23 -19.36 5.82
N PRO A 45 16.92 -20.50 6.05
CA PRO A 45 16.39 -21.82 5.75
C PRO A 45 15.01 -22.07 6.37
N GLY A 46 14.07 -22.59 5.56
CA GLY A 46 12.72 -22.94 6.01
C GLY A 46 11.75 -21.77 6.19
N ARG A 47 12.15 -20.53 5.89
CA ARG A 47 11.26 -19.35 5.97
C ARG A 47 10.42 -19.11 4.71
N THR A 48 10.79 -19.72 3.59
CA THR A 48 10.11 -19.59 2.31
C THR A 48 9.84 -20.96 1.68
N VAL A 49 8.82 -21.02 0.83
CA VAL A 49 8.47 -22.24 0.10
C VAL A 49 9.63 -22.61 -0.81
N ALA A 50 10.14 -23.84 -0.67
CA ALA A 50 11.26 -24.37 -1.46
C ALA A 50 12.54 -23.51 -1.44
N GLY A 51 12.73 -22.68 -0.41
CA GLY A 51 13.90 -21.78 -0.32
C GLY A 51 13.87 -20.61 -1.30
N ALA A 52 12.70 -20.26 -1.85
CA ALA A 52 12.56 -19.13 -2.77
C ALA A 52 13.04 -17.81 -2.14
N THR A 53 13.79 -17.03 -2.91
CA THR A 53 14.29 -15.70 -2.54
C THR A 53 13.63 -14.59 -3.38
N GLY A 54 13.92 -13.33 -3.04
CA GLY A 54 13.49 -12.16 -3.80
C GLY A 54 14.54 -11.65 -4.79
N ASP A 55 15.58 -12.44 -5.08
CA ASP A 55 16.79 -11.92 -5.70
C ASP A 55 16.56 -11.47 -7.13
N THR A 56 15.88 -12.30 -7.91
CA THR A 56 15.39 -11.95 -9.25
C THR A 56 13.97 -11.37 -9.19
N ALA A 57 13.09 -11.96 -8.38
CA ALA A 57 11.67 -11.56 -8.28
C ALA A 57 11.00 -11.44 -9.67
N ALA A 58 10.25 -10.35 -9.94
CA ALA A 58 9.72 -10.04 -11.27
C ALA A 58 10.74 -9.35 -12.19
N ASP A 59 11.94 -9.07 -11.67
CA ASP A 59 13.06 -8.42 -12.33
C ASP A 59 12.76 -7.01 -12.87
N HIS A 60 11.87 -6.29 -12.17
CA HIS A 60 11.43 -4.96 -12.60
C HIS A 60 12.59 -3.96 -12.66
N HIS A 61 13.65 -4.13 -11.85
CA HIS A 61 14.82 -3.27 -11.90
C HIS A 61 15.42 -3.20 -13.32
N HIS A 62 15.61 -4.36 -13.95
CA HIS A 62 16.13 -4.45 -15.32
C HIS A 62 15.05 -4.21 -16.38
N ARG A 63 13.79 -4.58 -16.09
CA ARG A 63 12.69 -4.62 -17.06
C ARG A 63 11.74 -3.43 -17.01
N HIS A 64 12.02 -2.44 -16.17
CA HIS A 64 11.14 -1.28 -15.96
C HIS A 64 10.74 -0.59 -17.27
N GLY A 65 11.65 -0.50 -18.25
CA GLY A 65 11.34 0.08 -19.56
C GLY A 65 10.22 -0.66 -20.30
N GLU A 66 10.28 -2.00 -20.32
CA GLU A 66 9.25 -2.85 -20.91
C GLU A 66 7.94 -2.79 -20.11
N ASP A 67 8.05 -2.87 -18.78
CA ASP A 67 6.89 -2.86 -17.89
C ASP A 67 6.13 -1.51 -17.97
N ILE A 68 6.85 -0.40 -18.04
CA ILE A 68 6.29 0.94 -18.28
C ILE A 68 5.61 1.00 -19.66
N ALA A 69 6.27 0.51 -20.72
CA ALA A 69 5.71 0.53 -22.06
C ALA A 69 4.42 -0.31 -22.18
N LEU A 70 4.38 -1.48 -21.53
CA LEU A 70 3.23 -2.38 -21.54
C LEU A 70 2.05 -1.87 -20.70
N VAL A 71 2.32 -1.28 -19.53
CA VAL A 71 1.27 -0.93 -18.55
C VAL A 71 0.87 0.54 -18.60
N ILE A 72 1.82 1.47 -18.77
CA ILE A 72 1.54 2.92 -18.71
C ILE A 72 1.12 3.48 -20.07
N GLY A 73 1.55 2.85 -21.18
CA GLY A 73 1.15 3.26 -22.53
C GLY A 73 -0.34 3.05 -22.84
N THR A 74 -1.05 2.25 -22.03
CA THR A 74 -2.47 1.96 -22.20
C THR A 74 -3.28 2.63 -21.10
N PRO A 75 -4.30 3.45 -21.42
CA PRO A 75 -5.20 4.01 -20.41
C PRO A 75 -5.87 2.89 -19.59
N PRO A 76 -5.77 2.92 -18.25
CA PRO A 76 -6.38 1.88 -17.42
C PRO A 76 -7.89 2.10 -17.29
N ASP A 77 -8.66 1.00 -17.19
CA ASP A 77 -10.11 1.04 -16.94
C ASP A 77 -10.46 1.65 -15.56
N PHE A 78 -9.54 1.49 -14.60
CA PHE A 78 -9.67 2.03 -13.25
C PHE A 78 -8.29 2.21 -12.60
N ALA A 79 -8.20 3.14 -11.64
CA ALA A 79 -7.05 3.29 -10.77
C ALA A 79 -7.34 2.64 -9.40
N GLY A 80 -6.48 1.72 -8.97
CA GLY A 80 -6.48 1.20 -7.60
C GLY A 80 -5.76 2.16 -6.66
N LEU A 81 -6.40 2.54 -5.57
CA LEU A 81 -5.85 3.42 -4.55
C LEU A 81 -5.64 2.64 -3.25
N ASN A 82 -4.39 2.57 -2.80
CA ASN A 82 -4.03 2.10 -1.48
C ASN A 82 -3.75 3.32 -0.60
N HIS A 83 -4.56 3.49 0.44
CA HIS A 83 -4.41 4.59 1.39
C HIS A 83 -4.31 4.00 2.81
N TYR A 84 -3.49 4.62 3.66
CA TYR A 84 -3.28 4.12 5.03
C TYR A 84 -3.18 5.27 6.02
N ARG A 85 -2.43 6.32 5.65
CA ARG A 85 -2.27 7.53 6.46
C ARG A 85 -1.79 8.68 5.58
N PRO A 86 -2.10 9.93 5.94
CA PRO A 86 -1.31 11.08 5.52
C PRO A 86 -0.02 11.21 6.35
N SER A 87 0.94 11.97 5.82
CA SER A 87 2.08 12.49 6.57
C SER A 87 1.98 14.01 6.58
N LEU A 88 1.83 14.62 7.76
CA LEU A 88 2.07 16.05 7.91
C LEU A 88 3.55 16.24 8.18
N VAL A 89 4.17 17.17 7.46
CA VAL A 89 5.61 17.40 7.53
C VAL A 89 5.93 18.88 7.62
N THR A 90 7.05 19.18 8.27
CA THR A 90 7.73 20.48 8.19
C THR A 90 9.10 20.31 7.57
N ALA A 91 9.64 21.37 6.96
CA ALA A 91 11.02 21.39 6.53
C ALA A 91 11.95 21.13 7.73
N ALA A 92 12.97 20.30 7.53
CA ALA A 92 13.96 19.94 8.53
C ALA A 92 15.31 19.73 7.86
N PRO A 93 16.43 19.95 8.57
CA PRO A 93 17.75 19.60 8.03
C PRO A 93 17.84 18.09 7.78
N HIS A 94 18.69 17.70 6.83
CA HIS A 94 19.07 16.31 6.64
C HIS A 94 19.72 15.76 7.92
N ARG A 95 19.42 14.50 8.25
CA ARG A 95 19.98 13.80 9.41
C ARG A 95 21.36 13.24 9.10
N ALA A 96 21.56 12.75 7.87
CA ALA A 96 22.84 12.25 7.43
C ALA A 96 23.82 13.41 7.21
N PRO A 97 25.11 13.23 7.56
CA PRO A 97 26.13 14.25 7.36
C PRO A 97 26.47 14.48 5.87
N ASP A 98 26.22 13.48 5.02
CA ASP A 98 26.36 13.55 3.57
C ASP A 98 25.17 12.86 2.86
N ALA A 99 24.99 13.14 1.58
CA ALA A 99 23.87 12.62 0.79
C ALA A 99 23.98 11.12 0.50
N GLU A 100 25.19 10.56 0.44
CA GLU A 100 25.41 9.13 0.15
C GLU A 100 25.03 8.23 1.33
N GLN A 101 25.12 8.75 2.57
CA GLN A 101 24.67 8.09 3.79
C GLN A 101 23.18 8.33 4.09
N GLY A 102 22.50 9.13 3.27
CA GLY A 102 21.07 9.42 3.38
C GLY A 102 20.24 8.15 3.21
N THR A 103 19.20 8.01 4.04
CA THR A 103 18.20 6.93 3.86
C THR A 103 16.99 7.46 3.08
N ALA A 104 16.13 6.56 2.60
CA ALA A 104 14.89 6.95 1.90
C ALA A 104 13.94 7.85 2.70
N VAL A 105 14.15 8.01 4.01
CA VAL A 105 13.37 8.90 4.89
C VAL A 105 14.10 10.22 5.20
N ASP A 106 15.35 10.40 4.77
CA ASP A 106 16.13 11.61 4.98
C ASP A 106 15.95 12.62 3.84
N ILE A 107 14.70 13.02 3.61
CA ILE A 107 14.30 13.85 2.46
C ILE A 107 14.16 15.35 2.82
N GLY A 108 14.83 15.81 3.88
CA GLY A 108 14.79 17.21 4.31
C GLY A 108 13.46 17.64 4.99
N VAL A 109 12.75 16.67 5.58
CA VAL A 109 11.50 16.93 6.30
C VAL A 109 11.42 16.14 7.61
N ALA A 110 10.64 16.66 8.56
CA ALA A 110 10.26 15.95 9.77
C ALA A 110 8.74 15.77 9.81
N GLU A 111 8.27 14.55 10.09
CA GLU A 111 6.86 14.31 10.36
C GLU A 111 6.44 15.00 11.67
N VAL A 112 5.27 15.62 11.66
CA VAL A 112 4.70 16.35 12.79
C VAL A 112 3.25 15.94 13.01
N ASP A 113 2.79 15.99 14.26
CA ASP A 113 1.38 15.82 14.60
C ASP A 113 0.92 17.00 15.47
N PRO A 114 0.56 18.14 14.84
CA PRO A 114 0.14 19.33 15.58
C PRO A 114 -1.22 19.18 16.25
N TYR A 115 -2.00 18.15 15.91
CA TYR A 115 -3.36 17.96 16.38
C TYR A 115 -3.49 16.89 17.46
N GLY A 116 -2.39 16.23 17.84
CA GLY A 116 -2.39 15.17 18.85
C GLY A 116 -3.29 14.00 18.43
N THR A 117 -3.23 13.62 17.17
CA THR A 117 -4.07 12.57 16.59
C THR A 117 -3.85 11.22 17.28
N ARG A 118 -4.90 10.39 17.27
CA ARG A 118 -4.79 9.00 17.72
C ARG A 118 -3.78 8.27 16.83
N HIS A 119 -2.91 7.47 17.44
CA HIS A 119 -2.01 6.59 16.73
C HIS A 119 -2.42 5.12 16.83
N THR A 120 -2.16 4.37 15.76
CA THR A 120 -2.24 2.91 15.74
C THR A 120 -1.14 2.27 16.60
N THR A 121 -1.20 0.96 16.82
CA THR A 121 -0.13 0.22 17.54
C THR A 121 1.23 0.32 16.85
N MET A 122 1.24 0.58 15.53
CA MET A 122 2.44 0.81 14.75
C MET A 122 2.97 2.26 14.82
N GLY A 123 2.42 3.08 15.73
CA GLY A 123 2.80 4.49 15.86
C GLY A 123 2.44 5.33 14.63
N ARG A 124 1.42 4.92 13.86
CA ARG A 124 0.93 5.68 12.68
C ARG A 124 -0.29 6.52 13.03
N PRO A 125 -0.36 7.80 12.63
CA PRO A 125 -1.51 8.65 12.89
C PRO A 125 -2.76 8.14 12.16
N VAL A 126 -3.91 8.24 12.83
CA VAL A 126 -5.23 7.93 12.27
C VAL A 126 -5.93 9.24 11.96
N VAL A 127 -5.96 9.59 10.67
CA VAL A 127 -6.56 10.84 10.17
C VAL A 127 -7.70 10.51 9.21
N PRO A 128 -8.94 10.41 9.72
CA PRO A 128 -10.14 10.14 8.93
C PRO A 128 -10.33 10.93 7.64
N SER A 129 -10.04 12.24 7.67
CA SER A 129 -10.27 13.11 6.53
C SER A 129 -9.25 12.90 5.40
N GLY A 130 -8.10 12.28 5.69
CA GLY A 130 -6.98 12.18 4.75
C GLY A 130 -7.34 11.51 3.43
N LEU A 131 -8.14 10.44 3.47
CA LEU A 131 -8.62 9.79 2.24
C LEU A 131 -9.55 10.72 1.43
N THR A 132 -10.43 11.46 2.10
CA THR A 132 -11.34 12.40 1.43
C THR A 132 -10.57 13.53 0.77
N GLU A 133 -9.60 14.10 1.48
CA GLU A 133 -8.73 15.15 0.96
C GLU A 133 -7.92 14.67 -0.25
N LEU A 134 -7.37 13.45 -0.19
CA LEU A 134 -6.66 12.84 -1.32
C LEU A 134 -7.57 12.65 -2.54
N LEU A 135 -8.79 12.15 -2.36
CA LEU A 135 -9.73 11.95 -3.46
C LEU A 135 -10.15 13.27 -4.10
N LEU A 136 -10.40 14.31 -3.30
CA LEU A 136 -10.69 15.66 -3.81
C LEU A 136 -9.49 16.26 -4.55
N HIS A 137 -8.28 16.07 -4.04
CA HIS A 137 -7.04 16.52 -4.69
C HIS A 137 -6.81 15.82 -6.03
N LEU A 138 -7.02 14.50 -6.09
CA LEU A 138 -6.95 13.73 -7.34
C LEU A 138 -8.00 14.22 -8.35
N HIS A 139 -9.24 14.45 -7.91
CA HIS A 139 -10.30 14.98 -8.77
C HIS A 139 -9.95 16.35 -9.34
N ALA A 140 -9.37 17.25 -8.53
CA ALA A 140 -8.97 18.58 -8.97
C ALA A 140 -7.77 18.57 -9.94
N ARG A 141 -6.83 17.63 -9.76
CA ARG A 141 -5.60 17.55 -10.56
C ARG A 141 -5.73 16.76 -11.86
N CYS A 142 -6.68 15.84 -11.92
CA CYS A 142 -6.88 14.97 -13.07
C CYS A 142 -8.23 15.31 -13.72
N PRO A 143 -8.26 16.04 -14.86
CA PRO A 143 -9.50 16.49 -15.49
C PRO A 143 -10.43 15.35 -15.92
N GLN A 144 -9.86 14.17 -16.21
CA GLN A 144 -10.58 12.95 -16.57
C GLN A 144 -9.91 11.75 -15.91
N PRO A 145 -10.04 11.57 -14.59
CA PRO A 145 -9.43 10.43 -13.93
C PRO A 145 -10.18 9.16 -14.34
N PRO A 146 -9.49 8.03 -14.54
CA PRO A 146 -10.17 6.74 -14.65
C PRO A 146 -10.95 6.48 -13.36
N SER A 147 -11.91 5.55 -13.40
CA SER A 147 -12.68 5.22 -12.19
C SER A 147 -11.74 4.85 -11.04
N VAL A 148 -11.88 5.48 -9.87
CA VAL A 148 -11.01 5.19 -8.71
C VAL A 148 -11.66 4.13 -7.84
N ARG A 149 -10.87 3.15 -7.42
CA ARG A 149 -11.28 2.11 -6.47
C ARG A 149 -10.31 2.07 -5.30
N ILE A 150 -10.83 2.10 -4.08
CA ILE A 150 -10.03 1.86 -2.89
C ILE A 150 -9.73 0.36 -2.86
N THR A 151 -8.47 0.01 -3.07
CA THR A 151 -8.00 -1.38 -3.12
C THR A 151 -7.39 -1.84 -1.80
N GLU A 152 -6.84 -0.91 -1.02
CA GLU A 152 -6.43 -1.15 0.37
C GLU A 152 -6.70 0.10 1.23
N ASP A 153 -7.30 -0.12 2.40
CA ASP A 153 -7.44 0.87 3.46
C ASP A 153 -7.62 0.11 4.79
N ASP A 154 -6.68 0.26 5.73
CA ASP A 154 -6.73 -0.41 7.03
C ASP A 154 -5.89 0.34 8.08
N ALA A 155 -6.14 0.05 9.35
CA ALA A 155 -5.37 0.49 10.49
C ALA A 155 -4.89 -0.71 11.31
N ALA A 156 -3.62 -0.70 11.71
CA ALA A 156 -3.02 -1.76 12.51
C ALA A 156 -3.22 -1.48 14.01
N ASP A 157 -4.41 -1.80 14.52
CA ASP A 157 -4.76 -1.68 15.93
C ASP A 157 -4.63 -3.00 16.68
N ALA A 158 -4.32 -2.93 17.98
CA ALA A 158 -4.32 -4.09 18.85
C ALA A 158 -5.74 -4.65 18.95
N GLY A 159 -5.92 -5.92 18.59
CA GLY A 159 -7.15 -6.67 18.85
C GLY A 159 -6.85 -7.81 19.82
N THR A 160 -7.82 -8.18 20.65
CA THR A 160 -7.78 -9.44 21.39
C THR A 160 -8.44 -10.52 20.56
N VAL A 161 -7.72 -11.62 20.35
CA VAL A 161 -8.29 -12.86 19.81
C VAL A 161 -8.55 -13.76 21.01
N ALA A 162 -9.81 -14.17 21.22
CA ALA A 162 -10.08 -15.25 22.16
C ALA A 162 -9.36 -16.49 21.62
N ALA A 163 -8.47 -17.09 22.42
CA ALA A 163 -7.75 -18.30 22.06
C ALA A 163 -8.67 -19.52 22.21
N ASP A 164 -9.78 -19.52 21.47
CA ASP A 164 -10.65 -20.67 21.30
C ASP A 164 -10.67 -21.09 19.81
N ASP A 165 -11.08 -22.32 19.57
CA ASP A 165 -11.15 -22.90 18.21
C ASP A 165 -12.19 -22.23 17.32
N THR A 166 -12.91 -21.21 17.83
CA THR A 166 -14.00 -20.54 17.13
C THR A 166 -13.52 -19.47 16.15
N LEU A 167 -12.24 -19.05 16.26
CA LEU A 167 -11.69 -17.91 15.51
C LEU A 167 -12.54 -16.63 15.63
N THR A 168 -13.31 -16.49 16.72
CA THR A 168 -14.18 -15.32 16.91
C THR A 168 -13.32 -14.08 17.09
N ARG A 169 -13.43 -13.16 16.12
CA ARG A 169 -12.71 -11.88 16.12
C ARG A 169 -13.60 -10.79 16.65
N THR A 170 -13.16 -10.09 17.70
CA THR A 170 -13.70 -8.77 18.01
C THR A 170 -13.30 -7.83 16.87
N PRO A 171 -14.25 -7.20 16.14
CA PRO A 171 -13.89 -6.27 15.09
C PRO A 171 -13.03 -5.15 15.66
N LYS A 172 -11.96 -4.77 14.93
CA LYS A 172 -11.15 -3.58 15.28
C LYS A 172 -12.07 -2.37 15.42
N ASP A 173 -11.75 -1.43 16.31
CA ASP A 173 -12.56 -0.22 16.48
C ASP A 173 -12.72 0.57 15.16
N SER A 174 -11.70 0.52 14.30
CA SER A 174 -11.74 1.08 12.94
C SER A 174 -12.89 0.54 12.09
N TYR A 175 -13.26 -0.74 12.23
CA TYR A 175 -14.35 -1.35 11.45
C TYR A 175 -15.69 -0.64 11.69
N ARG A 176 -16.03 -0.39 12.96
CA ARG A 176 -17.31 0.25 13.33
C ARG A 176 -17.35 1.68 12.80
N TRP A 177 -16.23 2.37 12.91
CA TRP A 177 -16.08 3.73 12.40
C TRP A 177 -16.22 3.80 10.87
N TYR A 178 -15.54 2.93 10.11
CA TYR A 178 -15.68 2.87 8.64
C TYR A 178 -17.10 2.53 8.20
N ARG A 179 -17.76 1.57 8.87
CA ARG A 179 -19.15 1.21 8.59
C ARG A 179 -20.07 2.42 8.74
N ASP A 180 -19.90 3.20 9.80
CA ASP A 180 -20.75 4.35 10.09
C ASP A 180 -20.49 5.49 9.07
N LEU A 181 -19.22 5.74 8.72
CA LEU A 181 -18.83 6.68 7.67
C LEU A 181 -19.45 6.32 6.30
N MET A 182 -19.32 5.05 5.89
CA MET A 182 -19.89 4.57 4.63
C MET A 182 -21.42 4.64 4.63
N SER A 183 -22.07 4.37 5.77
CA SER A 183 -23.52 4.46 5.92
C SER A 183 -24.00 5.90 5.77
N ALA A 184 -23.31 6.86 6.42
CA ALA A 184 -23.58 8.28 6.28
C ALA A 184 -23.42 8.76 4.82
N HIS A 185 -22.34 8.35 4.14
CA HIS A 185 -22.13 8.71 2.73
C HIS A 185 -23.17 8.11 1.78
N ARG A 186 -23.64 6.89 2.02
CA ARG A 186 -24.72 6.27 1.22
C ARG A 186 -26.05 6.99 1.39
N ALA A 187 -26.35 7.52 2.59
CA ALA A 187 -27.55 8.30 2.84
C ALA A 187 -27.55 9.59 2.02
N VAL A 188 -26.45 10.36 2.08
CA VAL A 188 -26.28 11.61 1.30
C VAL A 188 -26.46 11.37 -0.21
N ARG A 189 -26.01 10.23 -0.73
CA ARG A 189 -26.10 9.89 -2.16
C ARG A 189 -27.50 9.48 -2.62
N LYS A 190 -28.37 9.02 -1.71
CA LYS A 190 -29.77 8.74 -2.01
C LYS A 190 -30.60 10.01 -2.10
N ASP A 191 -30.27 11.02 -1.30
CA ASP A 191 -30.99 12.30 -1.26
C ASP A 191 -30.60 13.24 -2.42
N ALA A 192 -29.51 12.93 -3.14
CA ALA A 192 -29.02 13.66 -4.31
C ALA A 192 -29.52 13.09 -5.66
N ARG A 193 -30.47 12.14 -5.64
CA ARG A 193 -31.12 11.55 -6.82
C ARG A 193 -32.61 11.87 -6.81
#